data_AF-A0A950TWZ3-F1
#
_entry.id   AF-A0A950TWZ3-F1
#
_cell.length_a   1.000
_cell.length_b   1.000
_cell.length_c   1.000
_cell.angle_alpha   90.00
_cell.angle_beta   90.00
_cell.angle_gamma   90.00
#
_symmetry.space_group_name_H-M   'P 1'
#
loop_
_entity.id
_entity.type
_entity.pdbx_description
1 polymer ?
#
loop_
_entity_poly.entity_id
_entity_poly.type
_entity_poly.pdbx_seq_one_letter_code
_entity_poly.pdbx_strand_id
1 'polypeptide(L)'
;MRRTLAALVCRGALAIAPLAGAAMPAQQAIACGDAEGSGACTDSNSAAQESRWILQRAAIAVQADEMKALDQFTHGQGGFRTQDLYVFCMNGSDGRITAHPDSRLMGQDARTLHDPTGKAFAAEMLDVAKEHTIAEVSYLYPRPGSNSPVPKTAYVTRINNQVCGVGYYDDLLAQDSSNPAAASELTQLQERLDSAMPNELRPDWAAFLRALDEQRSAQKAALAKVRVGVQGAEAALAGEHSTSYQ
;
A
#
# COMPACT_ATOMS: atom_id res chain seq x y z
N MET A 1 -34.52 81.01 -4.97
CA MET A 1 -33.37 81.90 -5.26
C MET A 1 -32.11 81.03 -5.23
N ARG A 2 -31.43 80.79 -6.38
CA ARG A 2 -30.17 81.45 -6.79
C ARG A 2 -29.11 81.34 -5.67
N ARG A 3 -27.93 80.72 -5.77
CA ARG A 3 -26.84 80.72 -6.80
C ARG A 3 -25.67 79.86 -6.19
N THR A 4 -25.01 78.94 -6.90
CA THR A 4 -23.75 79.09 -7.67
C THR A 4 -22.44 78.83 -6.89
N LEU A 5 -21.67 77.84 -7.36
CA LEU A 5 -20.19 77.63 -7.43
C LEU A 5 -19.24 78.20 -6.36
N ALA A 6 -18.28 77.38 -5.90
CA ALA A 6 -16.85 77.50 -6.28
C ALA A 6 -15.95 76.57 -5.46
N ALA A 7 -14.98 75.98 -6.15
CA ALA A 7 -13.91 75.12 -5.64
C ALA A 7 -12.81 75.91 -4.93
N LEU A 8 -12.12 75.29 -3.96
CA LEU A 8 -10.71 75.60 -3.70
C LEU A 8 -9.96 74.38 -3.14
N VAL A 9 -8.84 74.11 -3.81
CA VAL A 9 -7.86 73.04 -3.58
C VAL A 9 -7.03 73.32 -2.33
N CYS A 10 -6.73 72.30 -1.53
CA CYS A 10 -5.47 72.29 -0.79
C CYS A 10 -4.87 70.87 -0.77
N ARG A 11 -3.64 70.79 -1.27
CA ARG A 11 -2.80 69.60 -1.36
C ARG A 11 -2.30 69.19 0.02
N GLY A 12 -2.39 67.92 0.33
CA GLY A 12 -1.69 67.29 1.46
C GLY A 12 -1.67 65.78 1.24
N ALA A 13 -0.59 65.27 0.65
CA ALA A 13 -0.35 63.84 0.54
C ALA A 13 0.37 63.36 1.81
N LEU A 14 -0.15 62.32 2.47
CA LEU A 14 0.67 61.28 3.12
C LEU A 14 -0.16 60.02 3.44
N ALA A 15 0.17 58.95 2.71
CA ALA A 15 0.06 57.51 2.99
C ALA A 15 -1.18 56.94 3.73
N ILE A 16 -2.04 56.24 2.97
CA ILE A 16 -2.97 55.21 3.47
C ILE A 16 -2.46 53.86 2.95
N ALA A 17 -2.20 52.91 3.85
CA ALA A 17 -1.86 51.53 3.52
C ALA A 17 -3.10 50.78 2.98
N PRO A 18 -2.99 49.95 1.92
CA PRO A 18 -4.14 49.18 1.43
C PRO A 18 -4.32 47.91 2.27
N LEU A 19 -5.48 47.80 2.92
CA LEU A 19 -6.05 46.51 3.33
C LEU A 19 -6.55 45.82 2.06
N ALA A 20 -5.68 44.98 1.47
CA ALA A 20 -6.04 44.11 0.37
C ALA A 20 -7.07 43.08 0.84
N GLY A 21 -8.23 43.07 0.19
CA GLY A 21 -9.18 41.98 0.27
C GLY A 21 -8.58 40.72 -0.36
N ALA A 22 -8.57 39.63 0.41
CA ALA A 22 -8.42 38.30 -0.15
C ALA A 22 -9.82 37.75 -0.44
N ALA A 23 -10.14 37.66 -1.73
CA ALA A 23 -11.16 36.76 -2.23
C ALA A 23 -10.81 35.34 -1.76
N MET A 24 -11.73 34.67 -1.08
CA MET A 24 -11.57 33.25 -0.76
C MET A 24 -11.62 32.44 -2.05
N PRO A 25 -10.57 31.67 -2.39
CA PRO A 25 -10.69 30.68 -3.45
C PRO A 25 -11.61 29.55 -2.95
N ALA A 26 -12.42 29.01 -3.86
CA ALA A 26 -13.20 27.81 -3.62
C ALA A 26 -12.27 26.68 -3.14
N GLN A 27 -12.45 26.25 -1.89
CA GLN A 27 -11.69 25.18 -1.25
C GLN A 27 -11.82 23.89 -2.07
N GLN A 28 -10.70 23.42 -2.62
CA GLN A 28 -10.56 22.06 -3.11
C GLN A 28 -10.34 21.14 -1.89
N ALA A 29 -11.05 20.02 -1.86
CA ALA A 29 -10.97 19.03 -0.80
C ALA A 29 -9.54 18.45 -0.72
N ILE A 30 -8.83 18.76 0.38
CA ILE A 30 -7.55 18.15 0.71
C ILE A 30 -7.84 16.89 1.53
N ALA A 31 -7.51 15.74 0.96
CA ALA A 31 -7.52 14.46 1.66
C ALA A 31 -6.19 14.28 2.40
N CYS A 32 -6.34 14.09 3.72
CA CYS A 32 -5.57 13.34 4.71
C CYS A 32 -5.59 14.20 5.99
N GLY A 33 -6.55 13.88 6.85
CA GLY A 33 -7.14 14.78 7.85
C GLY A 33 -6.14 15.53 8.73
N ASP A 34 -6.10 16.83 8.52
CA ASP A 34 -6.04 17.93 9.49
C ASP A 34 -5.86 17.53 10.97
N ALA A 35 -4.60 17.52 11.44
CA ALA A 35 -4.11 18.30 12.59
C ALA A 35 -2.86 17.63 13.21
N GLU A 36 -1.76 18.38 13.25
CA GLU A 36 -0.60 18.21 14.14
C GLU A 36 -0.02 16.79 14.26
N GLY A 37 0.62 16.34 13.18
CA GLY A 37 1.56 15.23 13.23
C GLY A 37 2.22 15.02 11.88
N SER A 38 3.55 15.11 11.81
CA SER A 38 4.32 14.80 10.60
C SER A 38 4.35 13.28 10.36
N GLY A 39 3.22 12.71 9.94
CA GLY A 39 3.13 11.31 9.54
C GLY A 39 3.43 11.16 8.05
N ALA A 40 4.67 10.81 7.71
CA ALA A 40 5.03 10.37 6.37
C ALA A 40 4.54 8.92 6.15
N CYS A 41 3.97 8.65 4.98
CA CYS A 41 3.33 7.39 4.62
C CYS A 41 4.34 6.24 4.40
N THR A 42 4.93 5.60 5.43
CA THR A 42 5.78 4.38 5.22
C THR A 42 5.98 3.41 6.43
N ASP A 43 4.97 3.07 7.22
CA ASP A 43 4.96 1.81 8.02
C ASP A 43 4.39 0.65 7.18
N SER A 44 4.69 -0.63 7.41
CA SER A 44 3.99 -1.72 6.67
C SER A 44 2.50 -1.79 7.04
N ASN A 45 2.15 -1.41 8.26
CA ASN A 45 0.76 -1.12 8.62
C ASN A 45 0.22 0.05 7.79
N SER A 46 1.03 1.08 7.54
CA SER A 46 0.66 2.17 6.64
C SER A 46 0.63 1.75 5.17
N ALA A 47 1.51 0.86 4.69
CA ALA A 47 1.59 0.42 3.30
C ALA A 47 0.47 -0.58 3.01
N ALA A 48 0.13 -1.41 3.99
CA ALA A 48 -1.06 -2.24 3.98
C ALA A 48 -2.33 -1.38 3.98
N GLN A 49 -2.43 -0.39 4.87
CA GLN A 49 -3.56 0.55 4.92
C GLN A 49 -3.66 1.40 3.63
N GLU A 50 -2.54 1.89 3.12
CA GLU A 50 -2.41 2.67 1.89
C GLU A 50 -2.79 1.80 0.70
N SER A 51 -2.34 0.53 0.65
CA SER A 51 -2.75 -0.41 -0.40
C SER A 51 -4.26 -0.62 -0.41
N ARG A 52 -4.89 -0.79 0.78
CA ARG A 52 -6.35 -0.88 0.89
C ARG A 52 -7.04 0.41 0.44
N TRP A 53 -6.50 1.57 0.83
CA TRP A 53 -7.03 2.88 0.43
C TRP A 53 -6.93 3.13 -1.08
N ILE A 54 -5.77 2.84 -1.70
CA ILE A 54 -5.58 2.91 -3.15
C ILE A 54 -6.55 1.95 -3.84
N LEU A 55 -6.71 0.71 -3.33
CA LEU A 55 -7.64 -0.26 -3.90
C LEU A 55 -9.10 0.23 -3.85
N GLN A 56 -9.53 0.83 -2.74
CA GLN A 56 -10.86 1.41 -2.62
C GLN A 56 -11.06 2.57 -3.61
N ARG A 57 -10.06 3.44 -3.77
CA ARG A 57 -10.08 4.51 -4.79
C ARG A 57 -10.12 3.94 -6.20
N ALA A 58 -9.37 2.87 -6.46
CA ALA A 58 -9.36 2.19 -7.75
C ALA A 58 -10.74 1.59 -8.06
N ALA A 59 -11.40 0.97 -7.07
CA ALA A 59 -12.76 0.47 -7.22
C ALA A 59 -13.76 1.57 -7.61
N ILE A 60 -13.68 2.73 -6.96
CA ILE A 60 -14.51 3.90 -7.31
C ILE A 60 -14.21 4.39 -8.73
N ALA A 61 -12.93 4.46 -9.12
CA ALA A 61 -12.53 4.90 -10.45
C ALA A 61 -13.03 3.96 -11.54
N VAL A 62 -12.92 2.64 -11.35
CA VAL A 62 -13.42 1.62 -12.29
C VAL A 62 -14.93 1.68 -12.41
N GLN A 63 -15.67 1.87 -11.30
CA GLN A 63 -17.12 2.03 -11.34
C GLN A 63 -17.56 3.30 -12.09
N ALA A 64 -16.78 4.37 -12.02
CA ALA A 64 -17.09 5.63 -12.67
C ALA A 64 -16.78 5.61 -14.18
N ASP A 65 -15.60 5.13 -14.56
CA ASP A 65 -15.15 5.00 -15.95
C ASP A 65 -14.04 3.94 -16.04
N GLU A 66 -14.45 2.71 -16.35
CA GLU A 66 -13.54 1.55 -16.40
C GLU A 66 -12.38 1.76 -17.37
N MET A 67 -12.66 2.23 -18.58
CA MET A 67 -11.63 2.40 -19.62
C MET A 67 -10.59 3.45 -19.20
N LYS A 68 -11.04 4.59 -18.67
CA LYS A 68 -10.14 5.64 -18.17
C LYS A 68 -9.36 5.16 -16.94
N ALA A 69 -9.98 4.42 -16.03
CA ALA A 69 -9.32 3.91 -14.84
C ALA A 69 -8.21 2.91 -15.19
N LEU A 70 -8.48 1.95 -16.07
CA LEU A 70 -7.49 0.96 -16.53
C LEU A 70 -6.31 1.62 -17.24
N ASP A 71 -6.56 2.65 -18.05
CA ASP A 71 -5.50 3.46 -18.67
C ASP A 71 -4.64 4.19 -17.62
N GLN A 72 -5.28 4.82 -16.62
CA GLN A 72 -4.57 5.47 -15.53
C GLN A 72 -3.73 4.50 -14.70
N PHE A 73 -4.23 3.29 -14.41
CA PHE A 73 -3.49 2.27 -13.67
C PHE A 73 -2.25 1.79 -14.44
N THR A 74 -2.42 1.55 -15.75
CA THR A 74 -1.33 1.13 -16.65
C THR A 74 -0.21 2.17 -16.69
N HIS A 75 -0.57 3.46 -16.73
CA HIS A 75 0.39 4.56 -16.76
C HIS A 75 0.80 5.08 -15.37
N GLY A 76 0.27 4.51 -14.28
CA GLY A 76 0.53 4.96 -12.91
C GLY A 76 0.07 6.40 -12.61
N GLN A 77 -0.96 6.88 -13.30
CA GLN A 77 -1.50 8.24 -13.14
C GLN A 77 -2.57 8.29 -12.05
N GLY A 78 -3.08 9.48 -11.72
CA GLY A 78 -4.19 9.63 -10.75
C GLY A 78 -3.87 9.27 -9.30
N GLY A 79 -2.59 9.06 -8.97
CA GLY A 79 -2.15 8.61 -7.65
C GLY A 79 -2.45 7.13 -7.41
N PHE A 80 -2.47 6.31 -8.46
CA PHE A 80 -2.61 4.85 -8.39
C PHE A 80 -1.27 4.09 -8.40
N ARG A 81 -0.16 4.83 -8.34
CA ARG A 81 1.19 4.29 -8.28
C ARG A 81 2.06 5.15 -7.37
N THR A 82 2.79 4.49 -6.49
CA THR A 82 3.93 5.03 -5.74
C THR A 82 5.19 4.25 -6.12
N GLN A 83 6.27 4.34 -5.33
CA GLN A 83 7.50 3.60 -5.61
C GLN A 83 7.28 2.08 -5.60
N ASP A 84 6.55 1.59 -4.58
CA ASP A 84 6.35 0.16 -4.34
C ASP A 84 4.90 -0.30 -4.50
N LEU A 85 3.92 0.61 -4.40
CA LEU A 85 2.51 0.28 -4.53
C LEU A 85 2.01 0.64 -5.93
N TYR A 86 1.22 -0.24 -6.51
CA TYR A 86 0.59 0.00 -7.80
C TYR A 86 -0.68 -0.84 -7.94
N VAL A 87 -1.63 -0.31 -8.72
CA VAL A 87 -2.84 -1.03 -9.11
C VAL A 87 -2.54 -1.95 -10.30
N PHE A 88 -3.05 -3.17 -10.24
CA PHE A 88 -3.13 -4.07 -11.38
C PHE A 88 -4.56 -4.63 -11.50
N CYS A 89 -4.99 -4.94 -12.71
CA CYS A 89 -6.31 -5.53 -12.97
C CYS A 89 -6.22 -6.65 -14.00
N MET A 90 -7.15 -7.60 -13.84
CA MET A 90 -7.35 -8.74 -14.73
C MET A 90 -8.83 -8.86 -15.07
N ASN A 91 -9.14 -9.25 -16.28
CA ASN A 91 -10.51 -9.57 -16.68
C ASN A 91 -10.93 -10.87 -15.98
N GLY A 92 -12.01 -10.80 -15.21
CA GLY A 92 -12.52 -11.90 -14.41
C GLY A 92 -13.19 -13.02 -15.19
N SER A 93 -13.38 -12.88 -16.51
CA SER A 93 -13.97 -13.91 -17.39
C SER A 93 -12.90 -14.74 -18.09
N ASP A 94 -11.85 -14.11 -18.62
CA ASP A 94 -10.80 -14.79 -19.39
C ASP A 94 -9.42 -14.79 -18.73
N GLY A 95 -9.28 -14.13 -17.58
CA GLY A 95 -8.04 -14.03 -16.81
C GLY A 95 -7.00 -13.10 -17.42
N ARG A 96 -7.30 -12.37 -18.50
CA ARG A 96 -6.30 -11.53 -19.16
C ARG A 96 -5.97 -10.28 -18.36
N ILE A 97 -4.70 -9.90 -18.32
CA ILE A 97 -4.25 -8.67 -17.65
C ILE A 97 -4.73 -7.45 -18.43
N THR A 98 -5.56 -6.64 -17.80
CA THR A 98 -6.20 -5.45 -18.37
C THR A 98 -5.57 -4.14 -17.91
N ALA A 99 -4.82 -4.15 -16.81
CA ALA A 99 -3.98 -3.04 -16.39
C ALA A 99 -2.79 -3.54 -15.58
N HIS A 100 -1.58 -3.10 -15.93
CA HIS A 100 -0.37 -3.34 -15.16
C HIS A 100 0.73 -2.33 -15.55
N PRO A 101 1.54 -1.82 -14.61
CA PRO A 101 2.63 -0.88 -14.93
C PRO A 101 3.75 -1.47 -15.79
N ASP A 102 3.95 -2.79 -15.72
CA ASP A 102 4.79 -3.54 -16.65
C ASP A 102 4.01 -3.87 -17.92
N SER A 103 4.27 -3.12 -19.00
CA SER A 103 3.60 -3.26 -20.28
C SER A 103 3.80 -4.62 -20.93
N ARG A 104 4.82 -5.39 -20.54
CA ARG A 104 5.08 -6.72 -21.08
C ARG A 104 3.99 -7.71 -20.67
N LEU A 105 3.33 -7.48 -19.53
CA LEU A 105 2.28 -8.35 -19.00
C LEU A 105 0.90 -8.07 -19.59
N MET A 106 0.71 -6.90 -20.20
CA MET A 106 -0.59 -6.50 -20.74
C MET A 106 -1.12 -7.52 -21.75
N GLY A 107 -2.38 -7.93 -21.58
CA GLY A 107 -3.07 -8.88 -22.44
C GLY A 107 -2.67 -10.35 -22.26
N GLN A 108 -1.64 -10.66 -21.45
CA GLN A 108 -1.29 -12.04 -21.13
C GLN A 108 -2.36 -12.69 -20.25
N ASP A 109 -2.50 -14.02 -20.33
CA ASP A 109 -3.34 -14.77 -19.41
C ASP A 109 -2.67 -14.84 -18.04
N ALA A 110 -3.26 -14.19 -17.04
CA ALA A 110 -2.68 -14.12 -15.71
C ALA A 110 -2.62 -15.50 -15.04
N ARG A 111 -3.47 -16.46 -15.43
CA ARG A 111 -3.47 -17.82 -14.84
C ARG A 111 -2.21 -18.60 -15.16
N THR A 112 -1.43 -18.17 -16.15
CA THR A 112 -0.11 -18.76 -16.45
C THR A 112 0.99 -18.22 -15.55
N LEU A 113 0.72 -17.19 -14.74
CA LEU A 113 1.70 -16.59 -13.84
C LEU A 113 1.85 -17.43 -12.58
N HIS A 114 3.09 -17.84 -12.33
CA HIS A 114 3.48 -18.60 -11.15
C HIS A 114 4.63 -17.88 -10.46
N ASP A 115 4.66 -17.96 -9.14
CA ASP A 115 5.84 -17.54 -8.40
C ASP A 115 6.95 -18.62 -8.48
N PRO A 116 8.18 -18.35 -7.99
CA PRO A 116 9.27 -19.31 -8.02
C PRO A 116 9.04 -20.60 -7.23
N THR A 117 8.04 -20.63 -6.35
CA THR A 117 7.64 -21.84 -5.60
C THR A 117 6.60 -22.67 -6.36
N GLY A 118 6.14 -22.20 -7.53
CA GLY A 118 5.08 -22.83 -8.32
C GLY A 118 3.68 -22.39 -7.93
N LYS A 119 3.51 -21.38 -7.06
CA LYS A 119 2.20 -20.89 -6.65
C LYS A 119 1.54 -20.11 -7.79
N ALA A 120 0.37 -20.56 -8.25
CA ALA A 120 -0.47 -19.88 -9.24
C ALA A 120 -1.23 -18.67 -8.64
N PHE A 121 -0.48 -17.67 -8.15
CA PHE A 121 -1.03 -16.57 -7.34
C PHE A 121 -2.13 -15.78 -8.05
N ALA A 122 -2.03 -15.56 -9.35
CA ALA A 122 -3.02 -14.78 -10.10
C ALA A 122 -4.32 -15.58 -10.33
N ALA A 123 -4.25 -16.90 -10.45
CA ALA A 123 -5.43 -17.76 -10.46
C ALA A 123 -6.14 -17.71 -9.10
N GLU A 124 -5.39 -17.82 -8.00
CA GLU A 124 -5.94 -17.67 -6.64
C GLU A 124 -6.64 -16.31 -6.47
N MET A 125 -6.04 -15.21 -6.96
CA MET A 125 -6.67 -13.88 -6.93
C MET A 125 -8.01 -13.83 -7.67
N LEU A 126 -8.09 -14.45 -8.86
CA LEU A 126 -9.34 -14.53 -9.63
C LEU A 126 -10.43 -15.33 -8.89
N ASP A 127 -10.03 -16.38 -8.15
CA ASP A 127 -10.94 -17.26 -7.42
C ASP A 127 -11.45 -16.64 -6.10
N VAL A 128 -10.58 -15.95 -5.35
CA VAL A 128 -10.94 -15.38 -4.05
C VAL A 128 -11.62 -14.02 -4.15
N ALA A 129 -11.43 -13.29 -5.26
CA ALA A 129 -11.98 -11.95 -5.43
C ALA A 129 -13.51 -11.99 -5.57
N LYS A 130 -14.19 -11.29 -4.64
CA LYS A 130 -15.64 -11.12 -4.67
C LYS A 130 -15.99 -9.64 -4.61
N GLU A 131 -17.14 -9.29 -5.17
CA GLU A 131 -17.66 -7.93 -5.10
C GLU A 131 -17.89 -7.52 -3.64
N HIS A 132 -17.66 -6.24 -3.35
CA HIS A 132 -17.83 -5.63 -2.02
C HIS A 132 -16.95 -6.21 -0.90
N THR A 133 -16.01 -7.09 -1.21
CA THR A 133 -15.07 -7.66 -0.22
C THR A 133 -13.63 -7.50 -0.70
N ILE A 134 -12.72 -7.37 0.25
CA ILE A 134 -11.28 -7.34 -0.02
C ILE A 134 -10.69 -8.64 0.51
N ALA A 135 -10.10 -9.43 -0.37
CA ALA A 135 -9.34 -10.63 -0.02
C ALA A 135 -7.83 -10.33 -0.03
N GLU A 136 -7.08 -11.16 0.68
CA GLU A 136 -5.62 -11.09 0.76
C GLU A 136 -4.99 -12.29 0.07
N VAL A 137 -3.98 -12.06 -0.77
CA VAL A 137 -3.19 -13.11 -1.41
C VAL A 137 -1.71 -12.78 -1.26
N SER A 138 -0.97 -13.63 -0.55
CA SER A 138 0.48 -13.50 -0.38
C SER A 138 1.25 -14.42 -1.35
N TYR A 139 2.28 -13.89 -1.99
CA TYR A 139 3.06 -14.57 -3.03
C TYR A 139 4.46 -13.93 -3.16
N LEU A 140 5.36 -14.57 -3.91
CA LEU A 140 6.67 -13.98 -4.23
C LEU A 140 6.61 -13.24 -5.57
N TYR A 141 7.02 -11.97 -5.57
CA TYR A 141 7.06 -11.15 -6.78
C TYR A 141 8.24 -10.19 -6.74
N PRO A 142 8.94 -9.92 -7.85
CA PRO A 142 10.02 -8.95 -7.85
C PRO A 142 9.50 -7.52 -7.66
N ARG A 143 10.35 -6.64 -7.10
CA ARG A 143 10.09 -5.20 -7.10
C ARG A 143 10.23 -4.60 -8.50
N PRO A 144 9.55 -3.50 -8.81
CA PRO A 144 9.82 -2.74 -10.02
C PRO A 144 11.31 -2.40 -10.14
N GLY A 145 11.95 -2.82 -11.24
CA GLY A 145 13.38 -2.60 -11.48
C GLY A 145 14.33 -3.65 -10.87
N SER A 146 13.81 -4.64 -10.13
CA SER A 146 14.57 -5.80 -9.65
C SER A 146 14.06 -7.08 -10.33
N ASN A 147 14.90 -8.13 -10.33
CA ASN A 147 14.52 -9.48 -10.74
C ASN A 147 14.49 -10.46 -9.56
N SER A 148 14.86 -10.00 -8.36
CA SER A 148 14.87 -10.86 -7.18
C SER A 148 13.45 -10.98 -6.61
N PRO A 149 12.89 -12.20 -6.51
CA PRO A 149 11.56 -12.41 -5.98
C PRO A 149 11.55 -12.14 -4.47
N VAL A 150 10.64 -11.27 -4.02
CA VAL A 150 10.47 -10.92 -2.60
C VAL A 150 9.02 -11.17 -2.17
N PRO A 151 8.77 -11.42 -0.87
CA PRO A 151 7.42 -11.54 -0.34
C PRO A 151 6.57 -10.30 -0.63
N LYS A 152 5.38 -10.52 -1.19
CA LYS A 152 4.39 -9.50 -1.50
C LYS A 152 3.02 -9.98 -1.06
N THR A 153 2.26 -9.10 -0.44
CA THR A 153 0.85 -9.34 -0.12
C THR A 153 -0.01 -8.37 -0.92
N ALA A 154 -0.96 -8.90 -1.69
CA ALA A 154 -1.91 -8.12 -2.45
C ALA A 154 -3.31 -8.18 -1.84
N TYR A 155 -3.93 -7.01 -1.75
CA TYR A 155 -5.36 -6.87 -1.57
C TYR A 155 -6.04 -6.95 -2.91
N VAL A 156 -7.06 -7.78 -3.03
CA VAL A 156 -7.81 -7.98 -4.27
C VAL A 156 -9.31 -7.86 -4.04
N THR A 157 -10.00 -7.29 -5.01
CA THR A 157 -11.46 -7.18 -5.02
C THR A 157 -11.98 -7.29 -6.45
N ARG A 158 -13.25 -7.69 -6.59
CA ARG A 158 -13.93 -7.71 -7.88
C ARG A 158 -14.77 -6.45 -8.04
N ILE A 159 -14.63 -5.79 -9.19
CA ILE A 159 -15.41 -4.63 -9.61
C ILE A 159 -15.91 -4.92 -11.02
N ASN A 160 -17.22 -5.10 -11.20
CA ASN A 160 -17.81 -5.56 -12.46
C ASN A 160 -17.13 -6.86 -12.95
N ASN A 161 -16.62 -6.85 -14.17
CA ASN A 161 -15.85 -7.95 -14.74
C ASN A 161 -14.33 -7.78 -14.54
N GLN A 162 -13.86 -6.83 -13.73
CA GLN A 162 -12.45 -6.66 -13.41
C GLN A 162 -12.16 -7.22 -12.01
N VAL A 163 -11.08 -7.98 -11.89
CA VAL A 163 -10.44 -8.31 -10.61
C VAL A 163 -9.21 -7.42 -10.48
N CYS A 164 -9.28 -6.46 -9.57
CA CYS A 164 -8.22 -5.49 -9.36
C CYS A 164 -7.56 -5.70 -8.00
N GLY A 165 -6.27 -5.40 -7.93
CA GLY A 165 -5.50 -5.51 -6.72
C GLY A 165 -4.43 -4.44 -6.56
N VAL A 166 -4.04 -4.24 -5.31
CA VAL A 166 -2.89 -3.42 -4.91
C VAL A 166 -2.11 -4.22 -3.89
N GLY A 167 -0.81 -4.36 -4.11
CA GLY A 167 0.04 -5.11 -3.20
C GLY A 167 1.21 -4.31 -2.66
N TYR A 168 1.56 -4.63 -1.43
CA TYR A 168 2.71 -4.12 -0.72
C TYR A 168 3.71 -5.25 -0.49
N TYR A 169 4.99 -4.90 -0.44
CA TYR A 169 6.05 -5.86 -0.19
C TYR A 169 6.22 -6.05 1.32
N ASP A 170 6.24 -7.31 1.76
CA ASP A 170 6.42 -7.66 3.16
C ASP A 170 7.91 -7.54 3.51
N ASP A 171 8.32 -6.31 3.74
CA ASP A 171 9.67 -5.99 4.15
C ASP A 171 9.90 -6.42 5.59
N LEU A 172 10.26 -7.68 5.77
CA LEU A 172 10.81 -8.17 7.02
C LEU A 172 12.20 -7.55 7.33
N LEU A 173 12.78 -6.76 6.41
CA LEU A 173 14.09 -6.12 6.54
C LEU A 173 14.08 -4.59 6.35
N ALA A 174 13.04 -3.99 5.75
CA ALA A 174 12.99 -2.54 5.54
C ALA A 174 12.24 -1.78 6.65
N GLN A 175 11.52 -2.48 7.53
CA GLN A 175 10.83 -1.85 8.65
C GLN A 175 11.77 -1.22 9.69
N ASP A 176 13.05 -1.61 9.74
CA ASP A 176 14.01 -1.05 10.69
C ASP A 176 15.05 -0.09 10.08
N SER A 177 15.21 -0.04 8.76
CA SER A 177 16.38 0.64 8.15
C SER A 177 16.06 1.74 7.14
N SER A 178 14.81 1.85 6.67
CA SER A 178 14.44 2.81 5.62
C SER A 178 13.68 4.04 6.12
N ASN A 179 13.17 4.01 7.36
CA ASN A 179 12.56 5.16 8.00
C ASN A 179 13.49 5.70 9.12
N PRO A 180 14.25 6.78 8.88
CA PRO A 180 15.11 7.36 9.91
C PRO A 180 14.31 7.85 11.14
N ALA A 181 13.01 8.16 10.97
CA ALA A 181 12.14 8.56 12.08
C ALA A 181 11.70 7.36 12.93
N ALA A 182 11.24 6.25 12.34
CA ALA A 182 10.87 5.05 13.10
C ALA A 182 12.08 4.35 13.74
N ALA A 183 13.23 4.31 13.04
CA ALA A 183 14.48 3.84 13.64
C ALA A 183 14.90 4.74 14.82
N SER A 184 14.71 6.06 14.71
CA SER A 184 14.93 6.99 15.82
C SER A 184 13.89 6.86 16.92
N GLU A 185 12.64 6.53 16.62
CA GLU A 185 11.55 6.41 17.58
C GLU A 185 11.64 5.10 18.36
N LEU A 186 11.96 3.98 17.70
CA LEU A 186 12.31 2.72 18.35
C LEU A 186 13.57 2.87 19.19
N THR A 187 14.61 3.54 18.66
CA THR A 187 15.82 3.81 19.45
C THR A 187 15.53 4.72 20.65
N GLN A 188 14.69 5.74 20.49
CA GLN A 188 14.26 6.62 21.58
C GLN A 188 13.36 5.91 22.59
N LEU A 189 12.46 5.03 22.14
CA LEU A 189 11.63 4.22 23.03
C LEU A 189 12.49 3.22 23.80
N GLN A 190 13.44 2.57 23.13
CA GLN A 190 14.42 1.68 23.74
C GLN A 190 15.25 2.44 24.78
N GLU A 191 15.81 3.60 24.43
CA GLU A 191 16.62 4.42 25.32
C GLU A 191 15.81 5.00 26.48
N ARG A 192 14.55 5.41 26.25
CA ARG A 192 13.62 5.82 27.30
C ARG A 192 13.31 4.68 28.25
N LEU A 193 13.04 3.48 27.73
CA LEU A 193 12.77 2.30 28.55
C LEU A 193 14.01 1.89 29.35
N ASP A 194 15.18 1.89 28.71
CA ASP A 194 16.48 1.58 29.34
C ASP A 194 16.88 2.63 30.39
N SER A 195 16.51 3.90 30.19
CA SER A 195 16.71 4.99 31.16
C SER A 195 15.71 4.97 32.33
N ALA A 196 14.50 4.44 32.10
CA ALA A 196 13.47 4.30 33.12
C ALA A 196 13.70 3.08 34.04
N MET A 197 14.57 2.15 33.64
CA MET A 197 14.92 0.98 34.45
C MET A 197 16.16 1.20 35.34
N PRO A 198 16.10 0.78 36.61
CA PRO A 198 17.27 0.69 37.49
C PRO A 198 18.40 -0.12 36.87
N ASN A 199 19.65 0.28 37.12
CA ASN A 199 20.84 -0.35 36.53
C ASN A 199 20.94 -1.85 36.83
N GLU A 200 20.38 -2.27 37.97
CA GLU A 200 20.40 -3.64 38.45
C GLU A 200 19.57 -4.59 37.58
N LEU A 201 18.57 -4.08 36.85
CA LEU A 201 17.61 -4.89 36.07
C LEU A 201 17.93 -4.94 34.56
N ARG A 202 18.87 -4.11 34.07
CA ARG A 202 19.18 -4.01 32.64
C ARG A 202 19.75 -5.30 32.01
N PRO A 203 20.66 -6.06 32.66
CA PRO A 203 21.20 -7.29 32.09
C PRO A 203 20.11 -8.35 31.85
N ASP A 204 19.18 -8.47 32.80
CA ASP A 204 18.07 -9.42 32.75
C ASP A 204 17.03 -9.01 31.71
N TRP A 205 16.75 -7.70 31.59
CA TRP A 205 15.88 -7.17 30.56
C TRP A 205 16.43 -7.40 29.15
N ALA A 206 17.73 -7.14 28.92
CA ALA A 206 18.37 -7.40 27.64
C ALA A 206 18.40 -8.91 27.30
N ALA A 207 18.56 -9.77 28.30
CA ALA A 207 18.42 -11.22 28.11
C ALA A 207 16.98 -11.62 27.77
N PHE A 208 15.99 -11.03 28.44
CA PHE A 208 14.57 -11.26 28.17
C PHE A 208 14.18 -10.85 26.75
N LEU A 209 14.60 -9.68 26.28
CA LEU A 209 14.34 -9.22 24.91
C LEU A 209 14.98 -10.14 23.86
N ARG A 210 16.23 -10.59 24.08
CA ARG A 210 16.86 -11.59 23.21
C ARG A 210 16.10 -12.91 23.20
N ALA A 211 15.63 -13.37 24.35
CA ALA A 211 14.83 -14.58 24.44
C ALA A 211 13.48 -14.44 23.71
N LEU A 212 12.83 -13.28 23.77
CA LEU A 212 11.61 -12.99 23.01
C LEU A 212 11.86 -12.98 21.50
N ASP A 213 12.97 -12.40 21.05
CA ASP A 213 13.34 -12.40 19.63
C ASP A 213 13.67 -13.82 19.14
N GLU A 214 14.42 -14.59 19.92
CA GLU A 214 14.70 -16.00 19.67
C GLU A 214 13.39 -16.81 19.58
N GLN A 215 12.44 -16.63 20.51
CA GLN A 215 11.14 -17.29 20.44
C GLN A 215 10.35 -16.93 19.18
N ARG A 216 10.33 -15.63 18.81
CA ARG A 216 9.65 -15.17 17.60
C ARG A 216 10.28 -15.79 16.35
N SER A 217 11.61 -15.86 16.30
CA SER A 217 12.34 -16.49 15.19
C SER A 217 12.06 -18.00 15.11
N ALA A 218 12.01 -18.68 16.25
CA ALA A 218 11.71 -20.11 16.34
C ALA A 218 10.27 -20.41 15.91
N GLN A 219 9.29 -19.60 16.36
CA GLN A 219 7.90 -19.72 15.92
C GLN A 219 7.76 -19.51 14.41
N LYS A 220 8.46 -18.53 13.85
CA LYS A 220 8.47 -18.29 12.40
C LYS A 220 9.06 -19.47 11.63
N ALA A 221 10.17 -20.04 12.11
CA ALA A 221 10.78 -21.22 11.52
C ALA A 221 9.85 -22.46 11.61
N ALA A 222 9.13 -22.62 12.73
CA ALA A 222 8.15 -23.69 12.90
C ALA A 222 6.96 -23.53 11.93
N LEU A 223 6.42 -22.31 11.78
CA LEU A 223 5.34 -22.03 10.85
C LEU A 223 5.75 -22.31 9.39
N ALA A 224 6.99 -21.97 9.03
CA ALA A 224 7.54 -22.30 7.72
C ALA A 224 7.61 -23.82 7.49
N LYS A 225 8.03 -24.61 8.49
CA LYS A 225 8.06 -26.08 8.40
C LYS A 225 6.67 -26.68 8.26
N VAL A 226 5.69 -26.19 9.03
CA VAL A 226 4.29 -26.65 8.92
C VAL A 226 3.75 -26.38 7.53
N ARG A 227 4.01 -25.20 6.96
CA ARG A 227 3.59 -24.85 5.60
C ARG A 227 4.16 -25.83 4.56
N VAL A 228 5.45 -26.16 4.66
CA VAL A 228 6.07 -27.16 3.77
C VAL A 228 5.44 -28.55 3.95
N GLY A 229 5.15 -28.95 5.20
CA GLY A 229 4.49 -30.23 5.49
C GLY A 229 3.07 -30.33 4.91
N VAL A 230 2.28 -29.25 5.02
CA VAL A 230 0.94 -29.18 4.42
C VAL A 230 1.00 -29.29 2.89
N GLN A 231 1.92 -28.56 2.26
CA GLN A 231 2.13 -28.65 0.80
C GLN A 231 2.54 -30.06 0.35
N GLY A 232 3.39 -30.74 1.13
CA GLY A 232 3.77 -32.13 0.86
C GLY A 232 2.60 -33.11 0.99
N ALA A 233 1.74 -32.93 1.99
CA ALA A 233 0.56 -33.75 2.19
C ALA A 233 -0.50 -33.53 1.09
N GLU A 234 -0.71 -32.27 0.67
CA GLU A 234 -1.58 -31.93 -0.46
C GLU A 234 -1.08 -32.56 -1.77
N ALA A 235 0.24 -32.55 -2.03
CA ALA A 235 0.82 -33.19 -3.20
C ALA A 235 0.67 -34.73 -3.19
N ALA A 236 0.77 -35.37 -2.02
CA ALA A 236 0.57 -36.82 -1.89
C ALA A 236 -0.89 -37.22 -2.14
N LEU A 237 -1.85 -36.46 -1.59
CA LEU A 237 -3.28 -36.69 -1.82
C LEU A 237 -3.69 -36.47 -3.28
N ALA A 238 -3.08 -35.49 -3.96
CA ALA A 238 -3.30 -35.28 -5.39
C ALA A 238 -2.74 -36.42 -6.27
N GLY A 239 -1.67 -37.09 -5.83
CA GLY A 239 -1.06 -38.22 -6.53
C GLY A 239 -1.87 -39.52 -6.45
N GLU A 240 -2.58 -39.76 -5.34
CA GLU A 240 -3.39 -40.98 -5.14
C GLU A 240 -4.67 -41.01 -5.99
N HIS A 241 -5.21 -39.85 -6.40
CA HIS A 241 -6.40 -39.79 -7.25
C HIS A 241 -6.14 -40.08 -8.74
N SER A 242 -4.89 -40.18 -9.19
CA SER A 242 -4.56 -40.41 -10.60
C SER A 242 -4.39 -41.90 -10.98
N THR A 243 -4.39 -42.83 -10.02
CA THR A 243 -4.08 -44.26 -10.27
C THR A 243 -5.29 -45.20 -10.23
N SER A 244 -6.51 -44.72 -9.99
CA SER A 244 -7.71 -45.58 -9.91
C SER A 244 -8.58 -45.62 -11.18
N TYR A 245 -8.07 -45.19 -12.34
CA TYR A 245 -8.74 -45.28 -13.63
C TYR A 245 -7.84 -45.97 -14.68
N GLN A 246 -7.54 -47.25 -14.45
CA GLN A 246 -7.20 -48.24 -15.48
C GLN A 246 -7.83 -49.57 -15.10
#